data_AF-A0A2N2W3N2-F1
#
_entry.id   AF-A0A2N2W3N2-F1
#
_cell.length_a   1.000
_cell.length_b   1.000
_cell.length_c   1.000
_cell.angle_alpha   90.00
_cell.angle_beta   90.00
_cell.angle_gamma   90.00
#
_symmetry.space_group_name_H-M   'P 1'
#
loop_
_entity.id
_entity.type
_entity.pdbx_description
1 polymer ?
#
loop_
_entity_poly.entity_id
_entity_poly.type
_entity_poly.pdbx_seq_one_letter_code
_entity_poly.pdbx_strand_id
1 'polypeptide(L)'
;MTLTRRLEIYICEDDKNVKRELYCQLYNWRYLIVNGANEMLSYLYSIDRLKYYKFITEKSKIDLGITGARGEPVKEGSAGYVLLSERMKGRVPTDILNCLQKTVIKKYSCFKPALFKGTCSLFTYKNNTPIPFSSISMKSLRWNQELNHYEFTLFGIRFGITLGRDRSNNKKVLEGCISKTFELCESSILIDDTKRKLFLLLSYKCGANTILLNDAKSVDASLSAEIPIIANFEGDVKHIGNREEFMHRRLQIQAAMRRAQVNSKFSAGGKGRKRKFQAISNFHNKERDYIKTRLHTYSKMLVDYAVANRCKHINLINQTDKEQRAKNDPFLLRNWSYYGLKKFIEYKAKLWGIDIRILDLSKKNGDSF
;
A
#
# COMPACT_ATOMS: atom_id res chain seq x y z
N MET A 1 10.97 -2.25 9.45
CA MET A 1 10.13 -1.69 8.34
C MET A 1 8.66 -2.02 8.61
N THR A 2 7.70 -1.15 8.26
CA THR A 2 6.26 -1.44 8.43
C THR A 2 5.70 -2.19 7.22
N LEU A 3 5.05 -3.32 7.45
CA LEU A 3 4.34 -4.10 6.45
C LEU A 3 2.85 -4.13 6.79
N THR A 4 2.00 -4.20 5.76
CA THR A 4 0.54 -4.28 5.94
C THR A 4 -0.01 -5.52 5.27
N ARG A 5 -0.86 -6.28 5.97
CA ARG A 5 -1.57 -7.45 5.45
C ARG A 5 -3.05 -7.15 5.37
N ARG A 6 -3.68 -7.57 4.27
CA ARG A 6 -5.13 -7.49 4.08
C ARG A 6 -5.75 -8.82 4.49
N LEU A 7 -6.42 -8.84 5.63
CA LEU A 7 -7.10 -10.00 6.21
C LEU A 7 -8.61 -9.80 6.13
N GLU A 8 -9.38 -10.83 5.80
CA GLU A 8 -10.85 -10.74 5.81
C GLU A 8 -11.36 -10.93 7.23
N ILE A 9 -12.31 -10.09 7.66
CA ILE A 9 -12.89 -10.10 9.01
C ILE A 9 -14.41 -10.10 8.98
N TYR A 10 -15.02 -10.58 10.07
CA TYR A 10 -16.47 -10.56 10.29
C TYR A 10 -16.78 -10.27 11.76
N ILE A 11 -18.00 -9.81 12.05
CA ILE A 11 -18.45 -9.57 13.42
C ILE A 11 -18.93 -10.90 14.01
N CYS A 12 -18.34 -11.26 15.15
CA CYS A 12 -18.69 -12.46 15.93
C CYS A 12 -19.82 -12.10 16.89
N GLU A 13 -21.04 -12.18 16.39
CA GLU A 13 -22.27 -11.98 17.16
C GLU A 13 -23.33 -12.96 16.64
N ASP A 14 -24.03 -13.61 17.56
CA ASP A 14 -25.03 -14.65 17.27
C ASP A 14 -26.41 -14.02 17.01
N ASP A 15 -26.76 -12.96 17.75
CA ASP A 15 -27.99 -12.21 17.52
C ASP A 15 -27.91 -11.41 16.21
N LYS A 16 -28.84 -11.73 15.28
CA LYS A 16 -28.95 -11.07 13.98
C LYS A 16 -29.27 -9.59 14.09
N ASN A 17 -30.03 -9.16 15.08
CA ASN A 17 -30.43 -7.76 15.25
C ASN A 17 -29.25 -6.92 15.72
N VAL A 18 -28.58 -7.36 16.80
CA VAL A 18 -27.36 -6.71 17.32
C VAL A 18 -26.27 -6.68 16.25
N LYS A 19 -26.07 -7.79 15.53
CA LYS A 19 -25.11 -7.84 14.42
C LYS A 19 -25.39 -6.78 13.35
N ARG A 20 -26.64 -6.60 12.95
CA ARG A 20 -27.03 -5.56 11.96
C ARG A 20 -26.74 -4.17 12.49
N GLU A 21 -27.03 -3.88 13.75
CA GLU A 21 -26.73 -2.60 14.38
C GLU A 21 -25.24 -2.30 14.40
N LEU A 22 -24.41 -3.28 14.74
CA LEU A 22 -22.94 -3.14 14.73
C LEU A 22 -22.40 -2.87 13.32
N TYR A 23 -22.94 -3.54 12.29
CA TYR A 23 -22.59 -3.23 10.91
C TYR A 23 -23.01 -1.80 10.55
N CYS A 24 -24.24 -1.38 10.88
CA CYS A 24 -24.71 -0.01 10.67
C CYS A 24 -23.81 1.03 11.35
N GLN A 25 -23.35 0.74 12.57
CA GLN A 25 -22.41 1.58 13.31
C GLN A 25 -21.06 1.72 12.55
N LEU A 26 -20.49 0.63 12.04
CA LEU A 26 -19.27 0.68 11.23
C LEU A 26 -19.45 1.50 9.94
N TYR A 27 -20.59 1.35 9.27
CA TYR A 27 -20.92 2.14 8.08
C TYR A 27 -21.08 3.63 8.41
N ASN A 28 -21.69 3.96 9.55
CA ASN A 28 -21.80 5.33 10.03
C ASN A 28 -20.42 5.92 10.37
N TRP A 29 -19.56 5.17 11.06
CA TRP A 29 -18.18 5.59 11.31
C TRP A 29 -17.44 5.91 10.02
N ARG A 30 -17.55 5.02 9.01
CA ARG A 30 -16.94 5.27 7.69
C ARG A 30 -17.45 6.55 7.05
N TYR A 31 -18.76 6.79 7.08
CA TYR A 31 -19.36 8.00 6.52
C TYR A 31 -18.81 9.27 7.19
N LEU A 32 -18.80 9.29 8.53
CA LEU A 32 -18.25 10.41 9.30
C LEU A 32 -16.77 10.63 8.98
N ILE A 33 -15.97 9.56 8.95
CA ILE A 33 -14.54 9.63 8.64
C ILE A 33 -14.28 10.22 7.26
N VAL A 34 -14.99 9.78 6.22
CA VAL A 34 -14.81 10.31 4.86
C VAL A 34 -15.17 11.80 4.81
N ASN A 35 -16.28 12.18 5.43
CA ASN A 35 -16.72 13.58 5.46
C ASN A 35 -15.73 14.47 6.22
N GLY A 36 -15.35 14.08 7.44
CA GLY A 36 -14.41 14.89 8.22
C GLY A 36 -13.00 14.91 7.63
N ALA A 37 -12.56 13.84 6.97
CA ALA A 37 -11.27 13.85 6.27
C ALA A 37 -11.27 14.84 5.09
N ASN A 38 -12.37 14.90 4.33
CA ASN A 38 -12.53 15.87 3.23
C ASN A 38 -12.63 17.30 3.76
N GLU A 39 -13.40 17.51 4.82
CA GLU A 39 -13.54 18.83 5.44
C GLU A 39 -12.22 19.32 6.03
N MET A 40 -11.53 18.48 6.78
CA MET A 40 -10.20 18.79 7.33
C MET A 40 -9.19 19.10 6.23
N LEU A 41 -9.25 18.40 5.10
CA LEU A 41 -8.38 18.69 3.96
C LEU A 41 -8.67 20.05 3.34
N SER A 42 -9.95 20.37 3.10
CA SER A 42 -10.37 21.68 2.61
C SER A 42 -9.93 22.79 3.56
N TYR A 43 -10.12 22.56 4.85
CA TYR A 43 -9.71 23.47 5.91
C TYR A 43 -8.20 23.75 5.89
N LEU A 44 -7.36 22.70 5.88
CA LEU A 44 -5.91 22.83 5.80
C LEU A 44 -5.46 23.61 4.56
N TYR A 45 -6.09 23.31 3.41
CA TYR A 45 -5.79 24.00 2.16
C TYR A 45 -6.19 25.49 2.19
N SER A 46 -7.37 25.80 2.72
CA SER A 46 -7.84 27.18 2.85
C SER A 46 -6.95 28.00 3.77
N ILE A 47 -6.56 27.47 4.94
CA ILE A 47 -5.65 28.16 5.85
C ILE A 47 -4.32 28.47 5.19
N ASP A 48 -3.73 27.47 4.52
CA ASP A 48 -2.46 27.71 3.84
C ASP A 48 -2.62 28.76 2.73
N ARG A 49 -3.72 28.77 1.95
CA ARG A 49 -3.97 29.81 0.93
C ARG A 49 -4.14 31.21 1.52
N LEU A 50 -4.90 31.33 2.62
CA LEU A 50 -5.12 32.61 3.32
C LEU A 50 -3.79 33.24 3.78
N LYS A 51 -2.81 32.41 4.20
CA LYS A 51 -1.47 32.90 4.56
C LYS A 51 -0.76 33.61 3.39
N TYR A 52 -0.91 33.12 2.16
CA TYR A 52 -0.24 33.70 0.98
C TYR A 52 -0.97 34.91 0.38
N TYR A 53 -2.23 35.15 0.72
CA TYR A 53 -2.95 36.30 0.19
C TYR A 53 -2.40 37.61 0.77
N LYS A 54 -1.91 38.47 -0.13
CA LYS A 54 -1.35 39.79 0.21
C LYS A 54 -2.43 40.82 0.55
N PHE A 55 -3.67 40.60 0.10
CA PHE A 55 -4.80 41.50 0.35
C PHE A 55 -5.45 41.31 1.73
N ILE A 56 -5.05 40.29 2.48
CA ILE A 56 -5.50 40.08 3.87
C ILE A 56 -4.43 40.67 4.79
N THR A 57 -4.82 41.62 5.64
CA THR A 57 -3.90 42.25 6.59
C THR A 57 -3.37 41.24 7.61
N GLU A 58 -2.16 41.46 8.13
CA GLU A 58 -1.60 40.56 9.16
C GLU A 58 -2.47 40.50 10.42
N LYS A 59 -3.12 41.61 10.80
CA LYS A 59 -4.10 41.64 11.90
C LYS A 59 -5.30 40.72 11.62
N SER A 60 -5.90 40.83 10.43
CA SER A 60 -7.00 39.94 10.03
C SER A 60 -6.59 38.47 9.92
N LYS A 61 -5.31 38.17 9.61
CA LYS A 61 -4.79 36.79 9.62
C LYS A 61 -4.67 36.22 11.04
N ILE A 62 -4.36 37.07 12.02
CA ILE A 62 -4.30 36.70 13.44
C ILE A 62 -5.72 36.51 14.00
N ASP A 63 -6.67 37.37 13.63
CA ASP A 63 -8.08 37.29 14.04
C ASP A 63 -8.82 36.08 13.41
N LEU A 64 -8.42 35.67 12.19
CA LEU A 64 -8.85 34.40 11.57
C LEU A 64 -8.30 33.16 12.29
N GLY A 65 -7.46 33.35 13.31
CA GLY A 65 -7.02 32.31 14.23
C GLY A 65 -8.22 31.56 14.80
N ILE A 66 -8.08 30.24 14.91
CA ILE A 66 -9.18 29.37 15.30
C ILE A 66 -9.44 29.58 16.78
N THR A 67 -10.63 30.04 17.14
CA THR A 67 -11.11 29.96 18.51
C THR A 67 -11.62 28.55 18.77
N GLY A 68 -11.12 27.90 19.82
CA GLY A 68 -11.68 26.63 20.27
C GLY A 68 -13.07 26.84 20.85
N ALA A 69 -13.81 25.76 21.10
CA ALA A 69 -15.14 25.82 21.73
C ALA A 69 -15.21 26.56 23.09
N ARG A 70 -14.05 26.90 23.69
CA ARG A 70 -13.90 27.67 24.94
C ARG A 70 -13.39 29.12 24.73
N GLY A 71 -13.26 29.59 23.49
CA GLY A 71 -12.80 30.95 23.16
C GLY A 71 -11.28 31.14 23.14
N GLU A 72 -10.48 30.09 23.36
CA GLU A 72 -9.01 30.16 23.33
C GLU A 72 -8.43 30.00 21.91
N PRO A 73 -7.33 30.68 21.56
CA PRO A 73 -6.66 30.51 20.28
C PRO A 73 -6.03 29.10 20.17
N VAL A 74 -6.50 28.31 19.21
CA VAL A 74 -6.00 26.96 18.95
C VAL A 74 -4.70 27.04 18.13
N LYS A 75 -3.64 26.40 18.63
CA LYS A 75 -2.39 26.22 17.87
C LYS A 75 -2.69 25.57 16.52
N GLU A 76 -2.05 26.04 15.43
CA GLU A 76 -2.30 25.55 14.06
C GLU A 76 -2.24 24.03 13.90
N GLY A 77 -1.41 23.33 14.70
CA GLY A 77 -1.34 21.86 14.68
C GLY A 77 -2.53 21.14 15.36
N SER A 78 -3.19 21.80 16.31
CA SER A 78 -4.34 21.26 17.07
C SER A 78 -5.69 21.60 16.41
N ALA A 79 -5.68 22.57 15.51
CA ALA A 79 -6.79 23.01 14.67
C ALA A 79 -7.62 21.86 14.06
N GLY A 80 -6.93 20.93 13.39
CA GLY A 80 -7.57 19.79 12.73
C GLY A 80 -8.23 18.83 13.71
N TYR A 81 -7.68 18.68 14.93
CA TYR A 81 -8.30 17.87 15.97
C TYR A 81 -9.59 18.52 16.46
N VAL A 82 -9.57 19.83 16.74
CA VAL A 82 -10.74 20.58 17.22
C VAL A 82 -11.88 20.45 16.22
N LEU A 83 -11.61 20.70 14.94
CA LEU A 83 -12.58 20.54 13.84
C LEU A 83 -13.20 19.13 13.79
N LEU A 84 -12.37 18.09 13.85
CA LEU A 84 -12.86 16.71 13.85
C LEU A 84 -13.64 16.39 15.13
N SER A 85 -13.22 16.92 16.27
CA SER A 85 -13.85 16.69 17.56
C SER A 85 -15.24 17.33 17.63
N GLU A 86 -15.43 18.52 17.09
CA GLU A 86 -16.75 19.18 17.04
C GLU A 86 -17.78 18.33 16.30
N ARG A 87 -17.36 17.62 15.25
CA ARG A 87 -18.28 16.84 14.41
C ARG A 87 -18.44 15.38 14.82
N MET A 88 -17.39 14.77 15.37
CA MET A 88 -17.34 13.31 15.57
C MET A 88 -17.29 12.88 17.04
N LYS A 89 -17.02 13.79 17.97
CA LYS A 89 -16.93 13.44 19.40
C LYS A 89 -18.29 12.90 19.88
N GLY A 90 -18.24 11.79 20.63
CA GLY A 90 -19.42 11.07 21.11
C GLY A 90 -20.04 10.10 20.08
N ARG A 91 -19.72 10.22 18.79
CA ARG A 91 -20.24 9.32 17.73
C ARG A 91 -19.21 8.28 17.27
N VAL A 92 -17.93 8.68 17.23
CA VAL A 92 -16.81 7.86 16.80
C VAL A 92 -15.78 7.78 17.94
N PRO A 93 -15.16 6.62 18.18
CA PRO A 93 -14.05 6.49 19.13
C PRO A 93 -12.95 7.54 18.89
N THR A 94 -12.48 8.18 19.96
CA THR A 94 -11.47 9.26 19.91
C THR A 94 -10.13 8.82 19.30
N ASP A 95 -9.77 7.55 19.46
CA ASP A 95 -8.59 6.96 18.84
C ASP A 95 -8.63 7.05 17.29
N ILE A 96 -9.80 6.80 16.70
CA ILE A 96 -10.00 6.90 15.24
C ILE A 96 -9.80 8.35 14.79
N LEU A 97 -10.31 9.33 15.54
CA LEU A 97 -10.14 10.76 15.22
C LEU A 97 -8.64 11.13 15.19
N ASN A 98 -7.89 10.71 16.21
CA ASN A 98 -6.46 10.98 16.31
C ASN A 98 -5.68 10.36 15.14
N CYS A 99 -5.94 9.10 14.82
CA CYS A 99 -5.29 8.42 13.70
C CYS A 99 -5.70 9.03 12.35
N LEU A 100 -6.96 9.47 12.20
CA LEU A 100 -7.45 10.14 11.00
C LEU A 100 -6.74 11.48 10.79
N GLN A 101 -6.68 12.31 11.82
CA GLN A 101 -6.01 13.61 11.79
C GLN A 101 -4.56 13.47 11.33
N LYS A 102 -3.79 12.57 11.96
CA LYS A 102 -2.39 12.29 11.60
C LYS A 102 -2.27 11.88 10.13
N THR A 103 -3.16 10.99 9.68
CA THR A 103 -3.17 10.49 8.30
C THR A 103 -3.44 11.62 7.29
N VAL A 104 -4.43 12.47 7.56
CA VAL A 104 -4.81 13.59 6.68
C VAL A 104 -3.71 14.64 6.62
N ILE A 105 -3.13 15.05 7.75
CA ILE A 105 -2.04 16.03 7.80
C ILE A 105 -0.83 15.52 7.03
N LYS A 106 -0.41 14.27 7.28
CA LYS A 106 0.74 13.66 6.60
C LYS A 106 0.53 13.58 5.09
N LYS A 107 -0.68 13.25 4.65
CA LYS A 107 -0.99 13.20 3.22
C LYS A 107 -0.98 14.61 2.62
N TYR A 108 -1.61 15.58 3.28
CA TYR A 108 -1.64 16.97 2.83
C TYR A 108 -0.23 17.57 2.72
N SER A 109 0.62 17.41 3.74
CA SER A 109 1.98 17.95 3.73
C SER A 109 2.84 17.39 2.59
N CYS A 110 2.66 16.11 2.25
CA CYS A 110 3.34 15.48 1.12
C CYS A 110 2.94 16.09 -0.23
N PHE A 111 1.65 16.41 -0.42
CA PHE A 111 1.13 16.99 -1.67
C PHE A 111 1.20 18.52 -1.72
N LYS A 112 1.36 19.19 -0.58
CA LYS A 112 1.39 20.66 -0.46
C LYS A 112 2.31 21.31 -1.51
N PRO A 113 3.58 20.91 -1.70
CA PRO A 113 4.44 21.54 -2.70
C PRO A 113 3.90 21.46 -4.14
N ALA A 114 3.28 20.33 -4.51
CA ALA A 114 2.71 20.13 -5.83
C ALA A 114 1.40 20.91 -6.02
N LEU A 115 0.58 21.02 -4.97
CA LEU A 115 -0.65 21.82 -4.98
C LEU A 115 -0.35 23.31 -5.18
N PHE A 116 0.68 23.83 -4.52
CA PHE A 116 1.09 25.22 -4.63
C PHE A 116 1.70 25.56 -5.98
N LYS A 117 2.42 24.60 -6.59
CA LYS A 117 2.94 24.72 -7.97
C LYS A 117 1.86 24.56 -9.04
N GLY A 118 0.64 24.16 -8.68
CA GLY A 118 -0.44 23.90 -9.64
C GLY A 118 -0.27 22.62 -10.47
N THR A 119 0.67 21.73 -10.10
CA THR A 119 0.92 20.47 -10.83
C THR A 119 -0.06 19.36 -10.46
N CYS A 120 -0.86 19.55 -9.41
CA CYS A 120 -1.93 18.64 -9.02
C CYS A 120 -3.12 19.38 -8.44
N SER A 121 -4.30 18.74 -8.48
CA SER A 121 -5.53 19.23 -7.86
C SER A 121 -5.67 18.75 -6.42
N LEU A 122 -6.51 19.45 -5.64
CA LEU A 122 -6.88 19.02 -4.29
C LEU A 122 -7.58 17.65 -4.37
N PHE A 123 -7.06 16.67 -3.63
CA PHE A 123 -7.58 15.30 -3.65
C PHE A 123 -8.82 15.16 -2.76
N THR A 124 -9.58 14.09 -2.92
CA THR A 124 -10.73 13.77 -2.08
C THR A 124 -10.66 12.34 -1.55
N TYR A 125 -11.13 12.16 -0.32
CA TYR A 125 -11.41 10.87 0.29
C TYR A 125 -12.76 10.35 -0.21
N LYS A 126 -12.81 9.04 -0.47
CA LYS A 126 -13.99 8.34 -1.02
C LYS A 126 -14.46 7.25 -0.06
N ASN A 127 -15.59 6.61 -0.35
CA ASN A 127 -16.16 5.55 0.49
C ASN A 127 -15.24 4.33 0.71
N ASN A 128 -14.21 4.15 -0.12
CA ASN A 128 -13.20 3.10 0.07
C ASN A 128 -12.05 3.54 1.01
N THR A 129 -12.22 4.62 1.77
CA THR A 129 -11.23 5.09 2.74
C THR A 129 -11.28 4.18 3.97
N PRO A 130 -10.14 3.58 4.38
CA PRO A 130 -10.09 2.75 5.57
C PRO A 130 -10.33 3.57 6.84
N ILE A 131 -10.99 2.95 7.83
CA ILE A 131 -11.18 3.46 9.20
C ILE A 131 -9.88 3.21 9.97
N PRO A 132 -9.08 4.24 10.29
CA PRO A 132 -7.80 4.05 10.96
C PRO A 132 -7.97 3.91 12.48
N PHE A 133 -7.14 3.11 13.12
CA PHE A 133 -7.09 2.93 14.58
C PHE A 133 -5.67 2.58 15.05
N SER A 134 -5.36 2.89 16.30
CA SER A 134 -4.06 2.60 16.90
C SER A 134 -3.95 1.14 17.34
N SER A 135 -2.72 0.66 17.53
CA SER A 135 -2.47 -0.70 18.04
C SER A 135 -3.05 -0.94 19.44
N ILE A 136 -3.23 0.12 20.24
CA ILE A 136 -3.76 0.06 21.62
C ILE A 136 -5.26 -0.31 21.62
N SER A 137 -5.99 0.14 20.60
CA SER A 137 -7.44 -0.11 20.48
C SER A 137 -7.77 -1.57 20.18
N MET A 138 -6.82 -2.32 19.60
CA MET A 138 -6.98 -3.72 19.29
C MET A 138 -6.61 -4.57 20.51
N LYS A 139 -7.63 -5.16 21.15
CA LYS A 139 -7.50 -5.96 22.36
C LYS A 139 -7.75 -7.44 22.08
N SER A 140 -7.23 -8.30 22.97
CA SER A 140 -7.56 -9.73 23.02
C SER A 140 -7.38 -10.48 21.70
N LEU A 141 -6.33 -10.17 20.93
CA LEU A 141 -5.98 -10.97 19.75
C LEU A 141 -5.54 -12.37 20.21
N ARG A 142 -6.35 -13.39 19.93
CA ARG A 142 -6.07 -14.77 20.32
C ARG A 142 -6.58 -15.76 19.28
N TRP A 143 -6.03 -16.96 19.34
CA TRP A 143 -6.52 -18.11 18.60
C TRP A 143 -7.60 -18.83 19.41
N ASN A 144 -8.81 -18.95 18.86
CA ASN A 144 -9.86 -19.74 19.47
C ASN A 144 -9.79 -21.17 18.94
N GLN A 145 -9.48 -22.13 19.82
CA GLN A 145 -9.33 -23.54 19.48
C GLN A 145 -10.66 -24.20 19.10
N GLU A 146 -11.76 -23.80 19.74
CA GLU A 146 -13.10 -24.40 19.54
C GLU A 146 -13.67 -24.04 18.17
N LEU A 147 -13.55 -22.76 17.80
CA LEU A 147 -14.11 -22.23 16.56
C LEU A 147 -13.10 -22.16 15.40
N ASN A 148 -11.87 -22.65 15.62
CA ASN A 148 -10.78 -22.74 14.64
C ASN A 148 -10.52 -21.42 13.88
N HIS A 149 -10.58 -20.28 14.58
CA HIS A 149 -10.32 -18.96 13.98
C HIS A 149 -9.64 -18.00 14.96
N TYR A 150 -9.01 -16.95 14.41
CA TYR A 150 -8.45 -15.86 15.22
C TYR A 150 -9.53 -14.84 15.55
N GLU A 151 -9.62 -14.44 16.81
CA GLU A 151 -10.54 -13.39 17.27
C GLU A 151 -9.78 -12.22 17.87
N PHE A 152 -10.36 -11.02 17.77
CA PHE A 152 -9.90 -9.81 18.46
C PHE A 152 -11.08 -8.89 18.78
N THR A 153 -10.89 -8.02 19.77
CA THR A 153 -11.88 -7.02 20.17
C THR A 153 -11.40 -5.64 19.80
N LEU A 154 -12.26 -4.84 19.16
CA LEU A 154 -11.97 -3.46 18.77
C LEU A 154 -13.15 -2.57 19.14
N PHE A 155 -12.90 -1.54 19.96
CA PHE A 155 -13.93 -0.60 20.46
C PHE A 155 -15.16 -1.29 21.08
N GLY A 156 -14.96 -2.43 21.75
CA GLY A 156 -16.04 -3.24 22.34
C GLY A 156 -16.68 -4.25 21.38
N ILE A 157 -16.36 -4.21 20.09
CA ILE A 157 -16.91 -5.12 19.07
C ILE A 157 -15.98 -6.31 18.90
N ARG A 158 -16.52 -7.54 18.93
CA ARG A 158 -15.77 -8.78 18.70
C ARG A 158 -15.72 -9.11 17.21
N PHE A 159 -14.51 -9.31 16.70
CA PHE A 159 -14.25 -9.66 15.31
C PHE A 159 -13.54 -11.00 15.19
N GLY A 160 -13.96 -11.79 14.20
CA GLY A 160 -13.29 -13.00 13.75
C GLY A 160 -12.51 -12.74 12.46
N ILE A 161 -11.34 -13.37 12.31
CA ILE A 161 -10.49 -13.28 11.12
C ILE A 161 -10.60 -14.60 10.34
N THR A 162 -10.94 -14.50 9.05
CA THR A 162 -10.93 -15.64 8.13
C THR A 162 -9.64 -15.69 7.33
N LEU A 163 -8.91 -16.79 7.45
CA LEU A 163 -7.65 -17.01 6.72
C LEU A 163 -7.82 -17.78 5.40
N GLY A 164 -8.93 -18.52 5.24
CA GLY A 164 -9.20 -19.31 4.05
C GLY A 164 -8.01 -20.22 3.68
N ARG A 165 -7.69 -20.33 2.39
CA ARG A 165 -6.45 -20.98 1.93
C ARG A 165 -5.27 -20.02 2.14
N ASP A 166 -4.50 -20.22 3.20
CA ASP A 166 -3.38 -19.34 3.56
C ASP A 166 -2.15 -19.55 2.66
N ARG A 167 -2.20 -19.03 1.43
CA ARG A 167 -1.06 -18.99 0.51
C ARG A 167 -0.03 -17.91 0.87
N SER A 168 -0.37 -17.00 1.80
CA SER A 168 0.40 -15.78 2.09
C SER A 168 1.13 -15.82 3.43
N ASN A 169 1.10 -16.96 4.14
CA ASN A 169 1.61 -17.14 5.50
C ASN A 169 1.04 -16.10 6.49
N ASN A 170 -0.23 -15.76 6.32
CA ASN A 170 -0.95 -14.86 7.23
C ASN A 170 -1.03 -15.46 8.65
N LYS A 171 -1.10 -16.79 8.78
CA LYS A 171 -1.10 -17.49 10.07
C LYS A 171 0.17 -17.19 10.87
N LYS A 172 1.34 -17.30 10.25
CA LYS A 172 2.64 -17.00 10.87
C LYS A 172 2.73 -15.54 11.33
N VAL A 173 2.15 -14.61 10.56
CA VAL A 173 2.12 -13.20 10.94
C VAL A 173 1.25 -12.98 12.17
N LEU A 174 0.06 -13.59 12.23
CA LEU A 174 -0.84 -13.48 13.39
C LEU A 174 -0.24 -14.13 14.64
N GLU A 175 0.35 -15.32 14.51
CA GLU A 175 1.10 -15.98 15.59
C GLU A 175 2.26 -15.11 16.07
N GLY A 176 2.97 -14.45 15.16
CA GLY A 176 4.02 -13.48 15.49
C GLY A 176 3.50 -12.24 16.24
N CYS A 177 2.31 -11.74 15.88
CA CYS A 177 1.66 -10.65 16.61
C CYS A 177 1.20 -11.09 18.00
N ILE A 178 0.69 -12.32 18.15
CA ILE A 178 0.26 -12.88 19.46
C ILE A 178 1.46 -13.09 20.38
N SER A 179 2.56 -13.65 19.85
CA SER A 179 3.82 -13.86 20.58
C SER A 179 4.62 -12.58 20.82
N LYS A 180 4.12 -11.42 20.35
CA LYS A 180 4.81 -10.10 20.41
C LYS A 180 6.18 -10.06 19.73
N THR A 181 6.47 -11.01 18.82
CA THR A 181 7.67 -10.93 17.96
C THR A 181 7.54 -9.83 16.90
N PHE A 182 6.31 -9.50 16.50
CA PHE A 182 6.02 -8.36 15.64
C PHE A 182 5.26 -7.26 16.40
N GLU A 183 5.79 -6.04 16.38
CA GLU A 183 5.11 -4.89 16.97
C GLU A 183 3.96 -4.42 16.07
N LEU A 184 2.74 -4.39 16.63
CA LEU A 184 1.58 -3.83 15.95
C LEU A 184 1.70 -2.32 15.80
N CYS A 185 1.33 -1.81 14.62
CA CYS A 185 1.28 -0.40 14.28
C CYS A 185 -0.16 0.06 14.06
N GLU A 186 -0.33 1.35 13.74
CA GLU A 186 -1.59 1.92 13.28
C GLU A 186 -2.15 1.10 12.12
N SER A 187 -3.29 0.46 12.37
CA SER A 187 -3.96 -0.45 11.46
C SER A 187 -5.27 0.19 11.00
N SER A 188 -5.96 -0.42 10.03
CA SER A 188 -7.23 0.14 9.57
C SER A 188 -8.24 -0.91 9.12
N ILE A 189 -9.52 -0.60 9.25
CA ILE A 189 -10.62 -1.43 8.73
C ILE A 189 -11.05 -0.86 7.38
N LEU A 190 -11.02 -1.70 6.34
CA LEU A 190 -11.51 -1.38 5.02
C LEU A 190 -12.85 -2.08 4.78
N ILE A 191 -13.88 -1.29 4.48
CA ILE A 191 -15.20 -1.79 4.07
C ILE A 191 -15.27 -1.80 2.54
N ASP A 192 -15.28 -2.99 1.94
CA ASP A 192 -15.32 -3.17 0.49
C ASP A 192 -16.78 -3.34 0.02
N ASP A 193 -17.39 -2.24 -0.43
CA ASP A 193 -18.78 -2.23 -0.92
C ASP A 193 -18.99 -3.16 -2.13
N THR A 194 -17.94 -3.39 -2.93
CA THR A 194 -18.04 -4.22 -4.13
C THR A 194 -18.13 -5.70 -3.79
N LYS A 195 -17.39 -6.13 -2.76
CA LYS A 195 -17.37 -7.52 -2.29
C LYS A 195 -18.33 -7.77 -1.14
N ARG A 196 -18.91 -6.72 -0.55
CA ARG A 196 -19.70 -6.75 0.69
C ARG A 196 -18.96 -7.48 1.83
N LYS A 197 -17.66 -7.18 1.96
CA LYS A 197 -16.76 -7.81 2.92
C LYS A 197 -15.97 -6.76 3.69
N LEU A 198 -15.66 -7.07 4.95
CA LEU A 198 -14.77 -6.27 5.77
C LEU A 198 -13.35 -6.83 5.69
N PHE A 199 -12.38 -5.93 5.63
CA PHE A 199 -10.97 -6.29 5.63
C PHE A 199 -10.23 -5.53 6.73
N LEU A 200 -9.45 -6.24 7.52
CA LEU A 200 -8.44 -5.68 8.39
C LEU A 200 -7.15 -5.46 7.60
N LEU A 201 -6.71 -4.22 7.49
CA LEU A 201 -5.39 -3.82 7.03
C LEU A 201 -4.45 -3.78 8.25
N LEU A 202 -3.94 -4.94 8.62
CA LEU A 202 -3.08 -5.14 9.78
C LEU A 202 -1.66 -4.64 9.46
N SER A 203 -1.24 -3.56 10.10
CA SER A 203 0.11 -3.02 9.96
C SER A 203 0.99 -3.46 11.12
N TYR A 204 2.16 -4.00 10.83
CA TYR A 204 3.13 -4.44 11.83
C TYR A 204 4.55 -4.06 11.42
N LYS A 205 5.42 -3.84 12.41
CA LYS A 205 6.86 -3.71 12.19
C LYS A 205 7.49 -5.08 12.24
N CYS A 206 8.21 -5.41 11.17
CA CYS A 206 9.20 -6.48 11.20
C CYS A 206 10.55 -5.85 11.59
N GLY A 207 11.20 -6.40 12.62
CA GLY A 207 12.63 -6.19 12.84
C GLY A 207 13.42 -6.68 11.63
N ALA A 208 14.58 -6.08 11.34
CA ALA A 208 15.48 -6.68 10.36
C ALA A 208 15.91 -8.05 10.93
N ASN A 209 15.78 -9.11 10.13
CA ASN A 209 16.24 -10.42 10.56
C ASN A 209 17.76 -10.31 10.81
N THR A 210 18.20 -10.61 12.03
CA THR A 210 19.60 -10.50 12.47
C THR A 210 20.43 -11.67 11.94
N ILE A 211 20.47 -11.83 10.62
CA ILE A 211 21.47 -12.70 10.00
C ILE A 211 22.78 -11.91 9.97
N LEU A 212 23.86 -12.52 10.43
CA LEU A 212 25.21 -11.99 10.25
C LEU A 212 25.55 -12.04 8.75
N LEU A 213 25.37 -10.89 8.08
CA LEU A 213 25.77 -10.70 6.69
C LEU A 213 27.22 -10.24 6.63
N ASN A 214 27.92 -10.63 5.58
CA ASN A 214 29.30 -10.21 5.34
C ASN A 214 29.31 -8.95 4.45
N ASP A 215 29.87 -7.87 4.99
CA ASP A 215 30.02 -6.57 4.33
C ASP A 215 30.85 -6.63 3.04
N ALA A 216 31.78 -7.58 2.93
CA ALA A 216 32.64 -7.72 1.75
C ALA A 216 31.93 -8.46 0.59
N LYS A 217 30.84 -9.18 0.85
CA LYS A 217 30.17 -10.02 -0.14
C LYS A 217 29.03 -9.29 -0.84
N SER A 218 29.09 -9.24 -2.17
CA SER A 218 28.07 -8.63 -3.01
C SER A 218 27.55 -9.58 -4.09
N VAL A 219 26.24 -9.54 -4.36
CA VAL A 219 25.63 -10.22 -5.51
C VAL A 219 25.40 -9.21 -6.63
N ASP A 220 25.86 -9.53 -7.82
CA ASP A 220 25.69 -8.73 -9.02
C ASP A 220 24.44 -9.18 -9.75
N ALA A 221 23.43 -8.32 -9.83
CA ALA A 221 22.15 -8.62 -10.45
C ALA A 221 21.92 -7.73 -11.68
N SER A 222 21.71 -8.36 -12.83
CA SER A 222 21.32 -7.67 -14.07
C SER A 222 19.86 -7.98 -14.41
N LEU A 223 19.11 -6.92 -14.75
CA LEU A 223 17.70 -7.04 -15.15
C LEU A 223 17.61 -7.09 -16.68
N SER A 224 16.80 -8.00 -17.24
CA SER A 224 16.58 -8.13 -18.69
C SER A 224 15.16 -8.61 -18.99
N ALA A 225 14.68 -8.34 -20.20
CA ALA A 225 13.34 -8.75 -20.62
C ALA A 225 13.23 -10.25 -20.97
N GLU A 226 14.33 -10.88 -21.38
CA GLU A 226 14.37 -12.30 -21.73
C GLU A 226 14.49 -13.18 -20.49
N ILE A 227 15.47 -12.86 -19.64
CA ILE A 227 15.65 -13.47 -18.32
C ILE A 227 15.47 -12.35 -17.31
N PRO A 228 14.38 -12.35 -16.53
CA PRO A 228 14.00 -11.24 -15.67
C PRO A 228 15.11 -10.73 -14.75
N ILE A 229 15.85 -11.66 -14.13
CA ILE A 229 17.01 -11.36 -13.29
C ILE A 229 18.08 -12.43 -13.56
N ILE A 230 19.30 -11.98 -13.81
CA ILE A 230 20.51 -12.82 -13.80
C ILE A 230 21.34 -12.36 -12.62
N ALA A 231 21.53 -13.23 -11.62
CA ALA A 231 22.33 -12.96 -10.44
C ALA A 231 23.66 -13.70 -10.55
N ASN A 232 24.77 -13.02 -10.31
CA ASN A 232 26.12 -13.59 -10.29
C ASN A 232 26.72 -13.38 -8.90
N PHE A 233 27.35 -14.42 -8.37
CA PHE A 233 28.10 -14.37 -7.12
C PHE A 233 29.33 -15.25 -7.24
N GLU A 234 30.54 -14.66 -7.15
CA GLU A 234 31.82 -15.40 -7.15
C GLU A 234 31.98 -16.41 -8.32
N GLY A 235 31.33 -16.16 -9.47
CA GLY A 235 31.35 -17.04 -10.65
C GLY A 235 30.09 -17.89 -10.84
N ASP A 236 29.27 -18.04 -9.80
CA ASP A 236 28.00 -18.76 -9.87
C ASP A 236 26.87 -17.88 -10.40
N VAL A 237 26.40 -18.23 -11.61
CA VAL A 237 25.32 -17.54 -12.30
C VAL A 237 23.98 -18.23 -12.05
N LYS A 238 23.05 -17.50 -11.44
CA LYS A 238 21.67 -17.92 -11.20
C LYS A 238 20.70 -17.15 -12.07
N HIS A 239 20.01 -17.87 -12.95
CA HIS A 239 18.91 -17.34 -13.75
C HIS A 239 17.59 -17.41 -12.97
N ILE A 240 16.92 -16.28 -12.80
CA ILE A 240 15.65 -16.19 -12.07
C ILE A 240 14.55 -15.76 -13.05
N GLY A 241 13.67 -16.72 -13.32
CA GLY A 241 12.61 -16.59 -14.31
C GLY A 241 13.10 -16.87 -15.74
N ASN A 242 12.17 -16.98 -16.67
CA ASN A 242 12.46 -17.18 -18.08
C ASN A 242 11.49 -16.37 -18.97
N ARG A 243 11.79 -16.34 -20.27
CA ARG A 243 11.00 -15.61 -21.27
C ARG A 243 9.59 -16.16 -21.37
N GLU A 244 9.43 -17.48 -21.24
CA GLU A 244 8.15 -18.17 -21.39
C GLU A 244 7.16 -17.78 -20.28
N GLU A 245 7.59 -17.88 -19.03
CA GLU A 245 6.79 -17.56 -17.85
C GLU A 245 6.48 -16.07 -17.75
N PHE A 246 7.42 -15.19 -18.09
CA PHE A 246 7.18 -13.76 -17.96
C PHE A 246 6.53 -13.15 -19.21
N MET A 247 7.24 -13.17 -20.33
CA MET A 247 6.85 -12.45 -21.55
C MET A 247 5.75 -13.18 -22.32
N HIS A 248 5.93 -14.48 -22.63
CA HIS A 248 4.95 -15.20 -23.46
C HIS A 248 3.60 -15.33 -22.77
N ARG A 249 3.58 -15.65 -21.47
CA ARG A 249 2.32 -15.67 -20.70
C ARG A 249 1.62 -14.32 -20.69
N ARG A 250 2.37 -13.21 -20.57
CA ARG A 250 1.80 -11.86 -20.66
C ARG A 250 1.18 -11.60 -22.04
N LEU A 251 1.89 -11.93 -23.11
CA LEU A 251 1.40 -11.78 -24.49
C LEU A 251 0.15 -12.63 -24.75
N GLN A 252 0.08 -13.86 -24.22
CA GLN A 252 -1.11 -14.71 -24.31
C GLN A 252 -2.33 -14.04 -23.65
N ILE A 253 -2.16 -13.44 -22.47
CA ILE A 253 -3.25 -12.72 -21.78
C ILE A 253 -3.68 -11.49 -22.59
N GLN A 254 -2.73 -10.74 -23.15
CA GLN A 254 -3.05 -9.58 -24.00
C GLN A 254 -3.76 -9.99 -25.29
N ALA A 255 -3.34 -11.09 -25.93
CA ALA A 255 -4.01 -11.63 -27.11
C ALA A 255 -5.45 -12.05 -26.79
N ALA A 256 -5.67 -12.73 -25.66
CA ALA A 256 -7.01 -13.06 -25.18
C ALA A 256 -7.86 -11.81 -24.89
N MET A 257 -7.26 -10.77 -24.31
CA MET A 257 -7.92 -9.48 -24.10
C MET A 257 -8.35 -8.83 -25.42
N ARG A 258 -7.46 -8.80 -26.44
CA ARG A 258 -7.78 -8.26 -27.77
C ARG A 258 -8.92 -9.03 -28.42
N ARG A 259 -8.90 -10.38 -28.37
CA ARG A 259 -10.01 -11.22 -28.85
C ARG A 259 -11.32 -10.87 -28.15
N ALA A 260 -11.30 -10.75 -26.82
CA ALA A 260 -12.48 -10.33 -26.06
C ALA A 260 -12.96 -8.92 -26.44
N GLN A 261 -12.05 -8.01 -26.78
CA GLN A 261 -12.38 -6.66 -27.23
C GLN A 261 -13.07 -6.66 -28.60
N VAL A 262 -12.56 -7.42 -29.57
CA VAL A 262 -13.19 -7.58 -30.88
C VAL A 262 -14.58 -8.22 -30.73
N ASN A 263 -14.66 -9.31 -29.97
CA ASN A 263 -15.90 -10.05 -29.75
C ASN A 263 -16.95 -9.23 -28.99
N SER A 264 -16.53 -8.26 -28.17
CA SER A 264 -17.46 -7.38 -27.45
C SER A 264 -18.38 -6.59 -28.37
N LYS A 265 -18.03 -6.40 -29.66
CA LYS A 265 -18.91 -5.78 -30.66
C LYS A 265 -20.18 -6.61 -30.91
N PHE A 266 -20.05 -7.93 -30.88
CA PHE A 266 -21.12 -8.88 -31.17
C PHE A 266 -21.90 -9.35 -29.93
N SER A 267 -21.45 -8.96 -28.72
CA SER A 267 -22.16 -9.28 -27.48
C SER A 267 -23.45 -8.47 -27.33
N ALA A 268 -24.49 -9.12 -26.79
CA ALA A 268 -25.79 -8.49 -26.51
C ALA A 268 -25.66 -7.18 -25.71
N GLY A 269 -26.39 -6.16 -26.17
CA GLY A 269 -26.41 -4.80 -25.60
C GLY A 269 -27.38 -4.64 -24.42
N GLY A 270 -27.75 -3.39 -24.13
CA GLY A 270 -28.83 -3.04 -23.19
C GLY A 270 -28.48 -3.03 -21.69
N LYS A 271 -27.42 -3.71 -21.25
CA LYS A 271 -27.01 -3.76 -19.82
C LYS A 271 -25.87 -2.79 -19.46
N GLY A 272 -25.64 -1.79 -20.32
CA GLY A 272 -24.64 -0.73 -20.14
C GLY A 272 -23.18 -1.16 -20.36
N ARG A 273 -22.28 -0.16 -20.32
CA ARG A 273 -20.84 -0.31 -20.60
C ARG A 273 -20.17 -1.31 -19.66
N LYS A 274 -20.46 -1.25 -18.36
CA LYS A 274 -19.81 -2.11 -17.36
C LYS A 274 -19.99 -3.60 -17.64
N ARG A 275 -21.20 -4.01 -18.05
CA ARG A 275 -21.48 -5.40 -18.42
C ARG A 275 -20.79 -5.78 -19.73
N LYS A 276 -20.85 -4.90 -20.75
CA LYS A 276 -20.21 -5.12 -22.06
C LYS A 276 -18.69 -5.31 -21.95
N PHE A 277 -18.03 -4.52 -21.10
CA PHE A 277 -16.57 -4.55 -20.91
C PHE A 277 -16.10 -5.48 -19.77
N GLN A 278 -16.99 -6.27 -19.16
CA GLN A 278 -16.65 -7.11 -18.01
C GLN A 278 -15.53 -8.12 -18.34
N ALA A 279 -15.64 -8.81 -19.47
CA ALA A 279 -14.63 -9.78 -19.90
C ALA A 279 -13.25 -9.12 -20.10
N ILE A 280 -13.22 -7.94 -20.71
CA ILE A 280 -12.00 -7.15 -20.95
C ILE A 280 -11.39 -6.73 -19.61
N SER A 281 -12.20 -6.23 -18.68
CA SER A 281 -11.75 -5.86 -17.34
C SER A 281 -11.18 -7.05 -16.57
N ASN A 282 -11.77 -8.24 -16.71
CA ASN A 282 -11.27 -9.47 -16.09
C ASN A 282 -9.88 -9.84 -16.63
N PHE A 283 -9.67 -9.81 -17.95
CA PHE A 283 -8.34 -10.06 -18.53
C PHE A 283 -7.33 -9.01 -18.11
N HIS A 284 -7.75 -7.74 -17.98
CA HIS A 284 -6.86 -6.67 -17.54
C HIS A 284 -6.41 -6.87 -16.09
N ASN A 285 -7.34 -7.22 -15.20
CA ASN A 285 -7.01 -7.59 -13.83
C ASN A 285 -6.11 -8.82 -13.79
N LYS A 286 -6.38 -9.84 -14.61
CA LYS A 286 -5.56 -11.06 -14.72
C LYS A 286 -4.12 -10.76 -15.14
N GLU A 287 -3.90 -9.91 -16.13
CA GLU A 287 -2.55 -9.49 -16.55
C GLU A 287 -1.81 -8.81 -15.41
N ARG A 288 -2.45 -7.81 -14.78
CA ARG A 288 -1.87 -7.06 -13.66
C ARG A 288 -1.49 -7.98 -12.50
N ASP A 289 -2.41 -8.84 -12.09
CA ASP A 289 -2.23 -9.71 -10.93
C ASP A 289 -1.16 -10.79 -11.22
N TYR A 290 -1.10 -11.30 -12.45
CA TYR A 290 -0.07 -12.23 -12.91
C TYR A 290 1.34 -11.60 -12.83
N ILE A 291 1.52 -10.43 -13.45
CA ILE A 291 2.81 -9.74 -13.47
C ILE A 291 3.23 -9.36 -12.06
N LYS A 292 2.33 -8.80 -11.25
CA LYS A 292 2.61 -8.47 -9.86
C LYS A 292 3.10 -9.70 -9.08
N THR A 293 2.44 -10.84 -9.25
CA THR A 293 2.83 -12.10 -8.60
C THR A 293 4.24 -12.53 -9.03
N ARG A 294 4.54 -12.54 -10.33
CA ARG A 294 5.87 -12.92 -10.84
C ARG A 294 6.97 -11.98 -10.35
N LEU A 295 6.74 -10.67 -10.35
CA LEU A 295 7.70 -9.70 -9.81
C LEU A 295 7.95 -9.94 -8.30
N HIS A 296 6.91 -10.28 -7.53
CA HIS A 296 7.09 -10.70 -6.13
C HIS A 296 7.86 -12.02 -6.02
N THR A 297 7.64 -13.00 -6.88
CA THR A 297 8.39 -14.26 -6.82
C THR A 297 9.88 -14.03 -7.14
N TYR A 298 10.19 -13.36 -8.24
CA TYR A 298 11.56 -13.16 -8.70
C TYR A 298 12.39 -12.30 -7.73
N SER A 299 11.82 -11.19 -7.26
CA SER A 299 12.48 -10.38 -6.23
C SER A 299 12.71 -11.13 -4.93
N LYS A 300 11.84 -12.10 -4.57
CA LYS A 300 12.08 -12.94 -3.38
C LYS A 300 13.23 -13.90 -3.64
N MET A 301 13.24 -14.58 -4.77
CA MET A 301 14.30 -15.53 -5.13
C MET A 301 15.69 -14.88 -5.19
N LEU A 302 15.78 -13.63 -5.65
CA LEU A 302 17.04 -12.88 -5.65
C LEU A 302 17.52 -12.59 -4.22
N VAL A 303 16.62 -12.10 -3.36
CA VAL A 303 16.97 -11.78 -1.98
C VAL A 303 17.29 -13.05 -1.20
N ASP A 304 16.52 -14.13 -1.37
CA ASP A 304 16.79 -15.43 -0.75
C ASP A 304 18.15 -15.99 -1.21
N TYR A 305 18.54 -15.77 -2.47
CA TYR A 305 19.88 -16.13 -2.97
C TYR A 305 20.99 -15.32 -2.30
N ALA A 306 20.82 -14.00 -2.17
CA ALA A 306 21.76 -13.14 -1.46
C ALA A 306 21.88 -13.51 0.04
N VAL A 307 20.77 -13.85 0.69
CA VAL A 307 20.74 -14.31 2.09
C VAL A 307 21.45 -15.65 2.24
N ALA A 308 21.23 -16.60 1.33
CA ALA A 308 21.90 -17.91 1.35
C ALA A 308 23.42 -17.77 1.25
N ASN A 309 23.91 -16.83 0.44
CA ASN A 309 25.34 -16.54 0.27
C ASN A 309 25.90 -15.56 1.31
N ARG A 310 25.07 -15.11 2.27
CA ARG A 310 25.41 -14.14 3.34
C ARG A 310 25.94 -12.80 2.81
N CYS A 311 25.42 -12.33 1.69
CA CYS A 311 25.82 -11.06 1.09
C CYS A 311 25.10 -9.87 1.72
N LYS A 312 25.82 -8.80 2.04
CA LYS A 312 25.22 -7.55 2.53
C LYS A 312 24.78 -6.61 1.41
N HIS A 313 25.37 -6.75 0.22
CA HIS A 313 25.13 -5.83 -0.89
C HIS A 313 24.54 -6.56 -2.11
N ILE A 314 23.54 -5.93 -2.74
CA ILE A 314 23.06 -6.30 -4.08
C ILE A 314 23.39 -5.15 -5.03
N ASN A 315 24.22 -5.43 -6.03
CA ASN A 315 24.60 -4.48 -7.06
C ASN A 315 23.67 -4.67 -8.27
N LEU A 316 22.85 -3.67 -8.59
CA LEU A 316 22.04 -3.65 -9.80
C LEU A 316 22.86 -3.05 -10.95
N ILE A 317 23.23 -3.89 -11.92
CA ILE A 317 24.16 -3.52 -13.00
C ILE A 317 23.42 -3.02 -14.25
N ASN A 318 23.94 -1.92 -14.83
CA ASN A 318 23.53 -1.33 -16.11
C ASN A 318 22.04 -1.00 -16.18
N GLN A 319 21.51 -0.46 -15.09
CA GLN A 319 20.09 -0.20 -14.99
C GLN A 319 19.69 1.05 -15.78
N THR A 320 20.52 2.09 -15.76
CA THR A 320 20.18 3.39 -16.35
C THR A 320 20.11 3.32 -17.88
N ASP A 321 21.10 2.68 -18.52
CA ASP A 321 21.15 2.51 -19.98
C ASP A 321 20.02 1.61 -20.50
N LYS A 322 19.70 0.54 -19.77
CA LYS A 322 18.62 -0.39 -20.14
C LYS A 322 17.24 0.26 -20.01
N GLU A 323 17.05 1.10 -18.99
CA GLU A 323 15.81 1.87 -18.83
C GLU A 323 15.64 2.91 -19.94
N GLN A 324 16.72 3.56 -20.39
CA GLN A 324 16.67 4.49 -21.53
C GLN A 324 16.33 3.77 -22.84
N ARG A 325 17.00 2.64 -23.15
CA ARG A 325 16.68 1.84 -24.34
C ARG A 325 15.23 1.36 -24.34
N ALA A 326 14.73 0.93 -23.18
CA ALA A 326 13.35 0.47 -23.06
C ALA A 326 12.30 1.58 -23.14
N LYS A 327 12.65 2.85 -22.88
CA LYS A 327 11.75 3.98 -23.15
C LYS A 327 11.57 4.21 -24.65
N ASN A 328 12.62 3.96 -25.43
CA ASN A 328 12.61 4.14 -26.88
C ASN A 328 11.93 2.98 -27.62
N ASP A 329 11.87 1.79 -27.01
CA ASP A 329 11.15 0.63 -27.54
C ASP A 329 9.72 0.55 -26.96
N PRO A 330 8.67 0.80 -27.76
CA PRO A 330 7.27 0.72 -27.31
C PRO A 330 6.88 -0.66 -26.77
N PHE A 331 7.50 -1.73 -27.28
CA PHE A 331 7.22 -3.09 -26.84
C PHE A 331 7.73 -3.32 -25.42
N LEU A 332 8.99 -2.96 -25.15
CA LEU A 332 9.59 -3.08 -23.83
C LEU A 332 8.92 -2.15 -22.82
N LEU A 333 8.63 -0.90 -23.20
CA LEU A 333 7.95 0.05 -22.33
C LEU A 333 6.60 -0.48 -21.82
N ARG A 334 5.84 -1.15 -22.70
CA ARG A 334 4.56 -1.76 -22.34
C ARG A 334 4.74 -3.03 -21.53
N ASN A 335 5.67 -3.90 -21.93
CA ASN A 335 5.71 -5.29 -21.48
C ASN A 335 6.71 -5.59 -20.38
N TRP A 336 7.62 -4.68 -20.09
CA TRP A 336 8.67 -4.89 -19.10
C TRP A 336 8.60 -3.85 -17.98
N SER A 337 8.64 -4.31 -16.73
CA SER A 337 8.33 -3.50 -15.55
C SER A 337 9.56 -3.29 -14.65
N TYR A 338 10.63 -2.66 -15.18
CA TYR A 338 11.86 -2.35 -14.43
C TYR A 338 11.59 -1.72 -13.07
N TYR A 339 10.79 -0.66 -13.05
CA TYR A 339 10.50 0.10 -11.84
C TYR A 339 9.78 -0.72 -10.77
N GLY A 340 8.83 -1.57 -11.19
CA GLY A 340 8.10 -2.45 -10.28
C GLY A 340 9.02 -3.51 -9.66
N LEU A 341 9.92 -4.07 -10.46
CA LEU A 341 10.88 -5.07 -9.99
C LEU A 341 11.89 -4.47 -9.03
N LYS A 342 12.48 -3.32 -9.38
CA LYS A 342 13.43 -2.57 -8.53
C LYS A 342 12.85 -2.29 -7.16
N LYS A 343 11.63 -1.72 -7.11
CA LYS A 343 10.91 -1.46 -5.86
C LYS A 343 10.73 -2.71 -5.02
N PHE A 344 10.41 -3.84 -5.66
CA PHE A 344 10.21 -5.09 -4.96
C PHE A 344 11.48 -5.72 -4.41
N ILE A 345 12.61 -5.52 -5.09
CA ILE A 345 13.92 -5.91 -4.58
C ILE A 345 14.28 -5.01 -3.40
N GLU A 346 14.15 -3.68 -3.53
CA GLU A 346 14.47 -2.69 -2.50
C GLU A 346 13.77 -2.94 -1.17
N TYR A 347 12.45 -3.05 -1.19
CA TYR A 347 11.73 -3.24 0.07
C TYR A 347 12.07 -4.59 0.72
N LYS A 348 12.36 -5.64 -0.06
CA LYS A 348 12.68 -6.97 0.48
C LYS A 348 14.10 -7.05 0.98
N ALA A 349 15.06 -6.50 0.26
CA ALA A 349 16.44 -6.39 0.70
C ALA A 349 16.51 -5.67 2.05
N LYS A 350 15.75 -4.55 2.18
CA LYS A 350 15.61 -3.81 3.44
C LYS A 350 15.03 -4.62 4.61
N LEU A 351 14.21 -5.64 4.36
CA LEU A 351 13.71 -6.54 5.43
C LEU A 351 14.81 -7.42 6.01
N TRP A 352 15.83 -7.74 5.21
CA TRP A 352 16.97 -8.57 5.61
C TRP A 352 18.22 -7.75 5.95
N GLY A 353 18.14 -6.42 5.95
CA GLY A 353 19.30 -5.55 6.17
C GLY A 353 20.30 -5.54 5.01
N ILE A 354 19.88 -5.92 3.81
CA ILE A 354 20.70 -5.91 2.59
C ILE A 354 20.55 -4.54 1.92
N ASP A 355 21.69 -3.92 1.60
CA ASP A 355 21.73 -2.64 0.91
C ASP A 355 21.81 -2.85 -0.61
N ILE A 356 21.15 -1.95 -1.35
CA ILE A 356 21.17 -1.97 -2.82
C ILE A 356 22.06 -0.85 -3.33
N ARG A 357 22.99 -1.20 -4.22
CA ARG A 357 23.83 -0.26 -4.97
C ARG A 357 23.44 -0.34 -6.44
N ILE A 358 23.37 0.80 -7.11
CA ILE A 358 23.17 0.84 -8.57
C ILE A 358 24.54 1.12 -9.17
N LEU A 359 25.01 0.22 -10.03
CA LEU A 359 26.28 0.35 -10.73
C LEU A 359 26.00 0.54 -12.22
N ASP A 360 26.41 1.68 -12.75
CA ASP A 360 26.40 1.92 -14.18
C ASP A 360 27.82 1.68 -14.71
N LEU A 361 27.99 0.66 -15.56
CA LEU A 361 29.27 0.38 -16.22
C LEU A 361 29.42 1.28 -17.45
N SER A 362 29.34 2.59 -17.27
CA SER A 362 29.65 3.55 -18.34
C SER A 362 31.08 4.06 -18.17
N LYS A 363 31.98 3.52 -19.01
CA LYS A 363 33.38 3.93 -19.28
C LYS A 363 34.42 3.68 -18.17
N LYS A 364 34.87 2.43 -18.04
CA LYS A 364 36.29 2.13 -17.80
C LYS A 364 36.79 1.36 -19.02
N ASN A 365 37.23 2.07 -20.04
CA ASN A 365 38.07 1.64 -21.16
C ASN A 365 38.32 2.91 -21.98
N GLY A 366 39.47 3.54 -21.74
CA GLY A 366 39.82 4.82 -22.34
C GLY A 366 40.99 5.57 -21.71
N ASP A 367 41.66 5.01 -20.69
CA ASP A 367 42.99 5.46 -20.26
C ASP A 367 43.88 4.22 -20.10
N SER A 368 44.55 3.86 -21.18
CA SER A 368 45.80 3.09 -21.15
C SER A 368 46.43 3.09 -22.55
N PHE A 369 47.41 3.99 -22.68
CA PHE A 369 48.45 4.13 -23.72
C PHE A 369 48.06 4.69 -25.09
#